data_AF-A0A6P7G0Y8-F1
#
_entry.id   AF-A0A6P7G0Y8-F1
#
_cell.length_a   1.000
_cell.length_b   1.000
_cell.length_c   1.000
_cell.angle_alpha   90.00
_cell.angle_beta   90.00
_cell.angle_gamma   90.00
#
_symmetry.space_group_name_H-M   'P 1'
#
loop_
_entity.id
_entity.type
_entity.pdbx_description
1 polymer ?
#
loop_
_entity_poly.entity_id
_entity_poly.type
_entity_poly.pdbx_seq_one_letter_code
_entity_poly.pdbx_strand_id
1 'polypeptide(L)'
;MTYASETRSDTATRQGLLAATDIRVLRRLRGNRLRDRKNNSINFQVLTANIGTLLDLYGVERGLEHFRSTSVLNFNQFKYYLQQEVFSSLPKTLQHHELRLFESKIAEVCWLICRTRYLPRDNRIFSDDSMFQIFRIFCVLAELVPDQYNENVYQVLLHPSEVCNIAQSIASSLGCYFDEEDFTSLSISMGNFRFAPFIAVLESRCLNEISDTVALEESVNNIYQKIVEDVIKKGFLTKKGYIFPTMREYWFVLRPSELTYYTGRNEKDRRGSLTLEPRCKVEPKAGYKILLHSSERTYELGTTDHMSRLQWISALQLASEHSGKHVFNYYHLLQMFVLDKICFSPRVMIFEVIIIII
;
A
#
# COMPACT_ATOMS: atom_id res chain seq x y z
N MET A 1 35.83 -24.76 45.66
CA MET A 1 35.65 -23.35 45.25
C MET A 1 36.43 -23.13 43.97
N THR A 2 35.82 -22.37 43.05
CA THR A 2 36.41 -21.73 41.85
C THR A 2 36.61 -22.58 40.60
N TYR A 3 35.67 -22.44 39.66
CA TYR A 3 35.94 -22.34 38.22
C TYR A 3 35.01 -21.27 37.66
N ALA A 4 35.58 -20.17 37.18
CA ALA A 4 34.88 -19.08 36.49
C ALA A 4 35.80 -18.46 35.43
N SER A 5 35.52 -18.78 34.17
CA SER A 5 36.00 -18.15 32.91
C SER A 5 35.42 -19.06 31.82
N GLU A 6 34.55 -18.69 30.89
CA GLU A 6 34.62 -17.65 29.88
C GLU A 6 33.21 -17.55 29.25
N THR A 7 32.63 -16.35 29.12
CA THR A 7 31.61 -16.01 28.09
C THR A 7 31.33 -14.51 28.19
N ARG A 8 32.17 -13.65 27.62
CA ARG A 8 31.86 -12.20 27.55
C ARG A 8 32.47 -11.44 26.36
N SER A 9 33.06 -12.10 25.37
CA SER A 9 33.75 -11.41 24.25
C SER A 9 33.01 -11.40 22.90
N ASP A 10 31.95 -12.19 22.69
CA ASP A 10 31.37 -12.34 21.34
C ASP A 10 30.18 -11.43 21.02
N THR A 11 29.50 -10.88 22.03
CA THR A 11 28.33 -10.00 21.82
C THR A 11 28.72 -8.56 21.48
N ALA A 12 29.85 -8.07 22.01
CA ALA A 12 30.34 -6.71 21.75
C ALA A 12 30.85 -6.52 20.32
N THR A 13 31.42 -7.56 19.72
CA THR A 13 32.01 -7.50 18.37
C THR A 13 30.93 -7.52 17.26
N ARG A 14 29.78 -8.16 17.50
CA ARG A 14 28.64 -8.18 16.57
C ARG A 14 27.85 -6.85 16.54
N GLN A 15 27.67 -6.19 17.69
CA GLN A 15 27.04 -4.86 17.74
C GLN A 15 27.90 -3.78 17.07
N GLY A 16 29.24 -3.89 17.14
CA GLY A 16 30.15 -2.97 16.46
C GLY A 16 30.13 -3.07 14.92
N LEU A 17 29.89 -4.26 14.34
CA LEU A 17 29.85 -4.46 12.89
C LEU A 17 28.57 -3.90 12.25
N LEU A 18 27.41 -4.00 12.91
CA LEU A 18 26.14 -3.45 12.43
C LEU A 18 26.19 -1.91 12.35
N ALA A 19 26.68 -1.26 13.42
CA ALA A 19 26.84 0.20 13.45
C ALA A 19 27.87 0.74 12.43
N ALA A 20 28.94 -0.02 12.13
CA ALA A 20 29.96 0.38 11.18
C ALA A 20 29.50 0.29 9.71
N THR A 21 28.55 -0.61 9.42
CA THR A 21 27.97 -0.78 8.08
C THR A 21 26.99 0.37 7.79
N ASP A 22 26.19 0.77 8.79
CA ASP A 22 25.28 1.91 8.71
C ASP A 22 25.98 3.25 8.45
N ILE A 23 27.10 3.53 9.13
CA ILE A 23 27.81 4.80 8.99
C ILE A 23 28.50 4.93 7.60
N ARG A 24 28.95 3.82 7.01
CA ARG A 24 29.55 3.82 5.66
C ARG A 24 28.51 4.03 4.56
N VAL A 25 27.31 3.47 4.72
CA VAL A 25 26.16 3.73 3.83
C VAL A 25 25.72 5.20 3.95
N LEU A 26 25.65 5.73 5.17
CA LEU A 26 25.27 7.13 5.43
C LEU A 26 26.29 8.16 4.89
N ARG A 27 27.59 7.85 4.86
CA ARG A 27 28.61 8.73 4.25
C ARG A 27 28.56 8.76 2.72
N ARG A 28 28.14 7.68 2.05
CA ARG A 28 27.94 7.67 0.58
C ARG A 28 26.76 8.54 0.13
N LEU A 29 25.74 8.71 0.98
CA LEU A 29 24.54 9.51 0.68
C LEU A 29 24.77 11.03 0.72
N ARG A 30 25.89 11.52 1.25
CA ARG A 30 26.14 12.97 1.44
C ARG A 30 26.78 13.69 0.23
N GLY A 31 27.22 12.95 -0.80
CA GLY A 31 28.09 13.45 -1.88
C GLY A 31 27.44 13.80 -3.24
N ASN A 32 26.13 13.62 -3.45
CA ASN A 32 25.53 13.62 -4.81
C ASN A 32 24.73 14.88 -5.23
N ARG A 33 24.73 15.96 -4.43
CA ARG A 33 23.80 17.10 -4.57
C ARG A 33 23.78 17.88 -5.91
N LEU A 34 24.79 17.78 -6.76
CA LEU A 34 24.81 18.44 -8.09
C LEU A 34 24.51 17.47 -9.26
N ARG A 35 24.74 16.17 -9.06
CA ARG A 35 24.46 15.12 -10.04
C ARG A 35 22.98 14.71 -9.97
N ASP A 36 22.40 14.73 -8.78
CA ASP A 36 20.98 14.49 -8.54
C ASP A 36 20.10 15.54 -9.26
N ARG A 37 20.46 16.83 -9.21
CA ARG A 37 19.63 17.92 -9.79
C ARG A 37 19.33 17.81 -11.29
N LYS A 38 20.24 17.31 -12.12
CA LYS A 38 19.98 17.09 -13.56
C LYS A 38 19.20 15.79 -13.82
N ASN A 39 19.43 14.76 -13.00
CA ASN A 39 18.62 13.55 -13.01
C ASN A 39 17.14 13.86 -12.71
N ASN A 40 16.87 14.95 -11.99
CA ASN A 40 15.53 15.20 -11.49
C ASN A 40 14.56 15.67 -12.54
N SER A 41 15.01 16.59 -13.39
CA SER A 41 14.27 17.02 -14.57
C SER A 41 13.99 15.84 -15.52
N ILE A 42 14.96 14.95 -15.70
CA ILE A 42 14.84 13.78 -16.59
C ILE A 42 13.80 12.81 -16.03
N ASN A 43 13.84 12.53 -14.72
CA ASN A 43 12.90 11.59 -14.13
C ASN A 43 11.45 12.13 -14.10
N PHE A 44 11.24 13.45 -13.96
CA PHE A 44 9.91 14.05 -14.10
C PHE A 44 9.37 13.93 -15.53
N GLN A 45 10.20 14.19 -16.53
CA GLN A 45 9.80 14.00 -17.94
C GLN A 45 9.45 12.54 -18.23
N VAL A 46 10.27 11.59 -17.76
CA VAL A 46 10.00 10.15 -17.92
C VAL A 46 8.71 9.76 -17.19
N LEU A 47 8.47 10.25 -15.98
CA LEU A 47 7.23 9.99 -15.24
C LEU A 47 6.01 10.52 -16.02
N THR A 48 6.05 11.79 -16.43
CA THR A 48 4.95 12.43 -17.14
C THR A 48 4.69 11.81 -18.50
N ALA A 49 5.72 11.38 -19.24
CA ALA A 49 5.55 10.66 -20.50
C ALA A 49 4.85 9.31 -20.32
N ASN A 50 5.24 8.54 -19.28
CA ASN A 50 4.61 7.25 -19.00
C ASN A 50 3.16 7.40 -18.50
N ILE A 51 2.87 8.38 -17.63
CA ILE A 51 1.50 8.69 -17.22
C ILE A 51 0.69 9.21 -18.42
N GLY A 52 1.28 10.03 -19.28
CA GLY A 52 0.63 10.50 -20.51
C GLY A 52 0.22 9.32 -21.39
N THR A 53 1.15 8.42 -21.67
CA THR A 53 0.88 7.19 -22.45
C THR A 53 -0.23 6.34 -21.82
N LEU A 54 -0.24 6.23 -20.49
CA LEU A 54 -1.29 5.52 -19.75
C LEU A 54 -2.69 6.14 -19.94
N LEU A 55 -2.76 7.45 -20.15
CA LEU A 55 -4.00 8.22 -20.33
C LEU A 55 -4.28 8.56 -21.80
N ASP A 56 -3.56 7.95 -22.75
CA ASP A 56 -3.62 8.25 -24.18
C ASP A 56 -3.32 9.73 -24.53
N LEU A 57 -2.46 10.36 -23.73
CA LEU A 57 -1.95 11.72 -23.93
C LEU A 57 -0.50 11.68 -24.42
N TYR A 58 -0.22 12.33 -25.55
CA TYR A 58 1.10 12.34 -26.17
C TYR A 58 1.72 13.74 -26.12
N GLY A 59 3.01 13.82 -25.79
CA GLY A 59 3.75 15.08 -25.80
C GLY A 59 3.55 15.96 -24.56
N VAL A 60 2.83 15.48 -23.53
CA VAL A 60 2.64 16.18 -22.25
C VAL A 60 3.95 16.36 -21.48
N GLU A 61 4.96 15.53 -21.70
CA GLU A 61 6.28 15.71 -21.10
C GLU A 61 7.02 16.94 -21.65
N ARG A 62 6.73 17.35 -22.89
CA ARG A 62 7.37 18.51 -23.54
C ARG A 62 6.93 19.83 -22.93
N GLY A 63 5.70 19.88 -22.41
CA GLY A 63 5.18 21.05 -21.71
C GLY A 63 5.96 21.38 -20.44
N LEU A 64 6.67 20.41 -19.85
CA LEU A 64 7.52 20.63 -18.68
C LEU A 64 8.79 21.43 -18.99
N GLU A 65 9.31 21.39 -20.22
CA GLU A 65 10.55 22.09 -20.60
C GLU A 65 10.41 23.62 -20.56
N HIS A 66 9.19 24.10 -20.80
CA HIS A 66 8.86 25.52 -20.83
C HIS A 66 7.83 25.93 -19.79
N PHE A 67 7.50 25.04 -18.83
CA PHE A 67 6.47 25.31 -17.86
C PHE A 67 6.81 26.56 -17.04
N ARG A 68 6.01 27.62 -17.23
CA ARG A 68 6.17 28.95 -16.62
C ARG A 68 7.55 29.61 -16.85
N SER A 69 8.28 29.23 -17.89
CA SER A 69 9.61 29.78 -18.22
C SER A 69 10.62 29.70 -17.06
N THR A 70 10.42 28.78 -16.11
CA THR A 70 11.31 28.57 -14.97
C THR A 70 12.33 27.49 -15.28
N SER A 71 13.61 27.74 -14.96
CA SER A 71 14.70 26.77 -15.15
C SER A 71 14.69 25.62 -14.14
N VAL A 72 13.87 25.72 -13.08
CA VAL A 72 13.73 24.72 -12.02
C VAL A 72 12.25 24.54 -11.72
N LEU A 73 11.75 23.32 -11.88
CA LEU A 73 10.39 22.94 -11.54
C LEU A 73 10.34 22.48 -10.08
N ASN A 74 9.62 23.22 -9.24
CA ASN A 74 9.41 22.82 -7.85
C ASN A 74 8.21 21.86 -7.71
N PHE A 75 8.09 21.22 -6.55
CA PHE A 75 7.04 20.23 -6.28
C PHE A 75 5.62 20.78 -6.58
N ASN A 76 5.31 21.97 -6.08
CA ASN A 76 3.98 22.57 -6.24
C ASN A 76 3.65 22.89 -7.69
N GLN A 77 4.65 23.31 -8.47
CA GLN A 77 4.52 23.56 -9.91
C GLN A 77 4.33 22.26 -10.69
N PHE A 78 5.09 21.21 -10.39
CA PHE A 78 4.92 19.91 -11.04
C PHE A 78 3.56 19.28 -10.73
N LYS A 79 3.15 19.31 -9.46
CA LYS A 79 1.81 18.90 -9.02
C LYS A 79 0.72 19.64 -9.80
N TYR A 80 0.82 20.97 -9.89
CA TYR A 80 -0.14 21.77 -10.64
C TYR A 80 -0.15 21.40 -12.14
N TYR A 81 1.00 21.17 -12.75
CA TYR A 81 1.10 20.74 -14.15
C TYR A 81 0.35 19.44 -14.40
N LEU A 82 0.63 18.40 -13.59
CA LEU A 82 -0.05 17.11 -13.71
C LEU A 82 -1.57 17.25 -13.57
N GLN A 83 -2.04 18.12 -12.66
CA GLN A 83 -3.48 18.35 -12.50
C GLN A 83 -4.14 18.98 -13.74
N GLN A 84 -3.49 19.98 -14.35
CA GLN A 84 -4.11 20.77 -15.41
C GLN A 84 -3.91 20.16 -16.80
N GLU A 85 -2.78 19.52 -17.06
CA GLU A 85 -2.41 19.07 -18.40
C GLU A 85 -2.54 17.56 -18.58
N VAL A 86 -2.47 16.79 -17.48
CA VAL A 86 -2.49 15.32 -17.54
C VAL A 86 -3.84 14.79 -17.04
N PHE A 87 -4.20 15.09 -15.79
CA PHE A 87 -5.40 14.54 -15.16
C PHE A 87 -6.71 15.27 -15.51
N SER A 88 -6.64 16.46 -16.12
CA SER A 88 -7.84 17.17 -16.61
C SER A 88 -8.56 16.45 -17.74
N SER A 89 -7.86 15.55 -18.44
CA SER A 89 -8.40 14.68 -19.48
C SER A 89 -9.36 13.61 -18.96
N LEU A 90 -9.29 13.28 -17.66
CA LEU A 90 -10.12 12.25 -17.07
C LEU A 90 -11.59 12.72 -16.92
N PRO A 91 -12.56 11.81 -17.11
CA PRO A 91 -13.96 12.12 -16.85
C PRO A 91 -14.19 12.65 -15.43
N LYS A 92 -15.13 13.60 -15.30
CA LYS A 92 -15.50 14.17 -13.99
C LYS A 92 -16.09 13.15 -13.02
N THR A 93 -16.59 12.03 -13.54
CA THR A 93 -17.17 10.92 -12.79
C THR A 93 -16.60 9.62 -13.34
N LEU A 94 -15.98 8.81 -12.47
CA LEU A 94 -15.45 7.49 -12.80
C LEU A 94 -16.08 6.46 -11.86
N GLN A 95 -16.32 5.25 -12.38
CA GLN A 95 -16.75 4.14 -11.54
C GLN A 95 -15.61 3.69 -10.61
N HIS A 96 -15.96 3.16 -9.43
CA HIS A 96 -14.95 2.75 -8.43
C HIS A 96 -13.91 1.77 -8.96
N HIS A 97 -14.35 0.84 -9.81
CA HIS A 97 -13.45 -0.13 -10.44
C HIS A 97 -12.44 0.53 -11.39
N GLU A 98 -12.87 1.52 -12.18
CA GLU A 98 -12.01 2.25 -13.11
C GLU A 98 -10.97 3.08 -12.35
N LEU A 99 -11.38 3.71 -11.24
CA LEU A 99 -10.46 4.43 -10.35
C LEU A 99 -9.35 3.52 -9.79
N ARG A 100 -9.69 2.33 -9.30
CA ARG A 100 -8.70 1.36 -8.80
C ARG A 100 -7.74 0.90 -9.91
N LEU A 101 -8.24 0.72 -11.13
CA LEU A 101 -7.39 0.37 -12.28
C LEU A 101 -6.38 1.48 -12.59
N PHE A 102 -6.81 2.74 -12.62
CA PHE A 102 -5.89 3.87 -12.81
C PHE A 102 -4.88 3.97 -11.66
N GLU A 103 -5.32 3.82 -10.41
CA GLU A 103 -4.43 3.83 -9.24
C GLU A 103 -3.33 2.77 -9.38
N SER A 104 -3.70 1.53 -9.73
CA SER A 104 -2.73 0.43 -9.91
C SER A 104 -1.72 0.73 -11.02
N LYS A 105 -2.19 1.20 -12.18
CA LYS A 105 -1.30 1.48 -13.31
C LYS A 105 -0.37 2.67 -13.05
N ILE A 106 -0.87 3.73 -12.42
CA ILE A 106 -0.03 4.87 -12.01
C ILE A 106 1.02 4.41 -11.00
N ALA A 107 0.65 3.53 -10.07
CA ALA A 107 1.57 2.96 -9.10
C ALA A 107 2.71 2.16 -9.76
N GLU A 108 2.39 1.36 -10.77
CA GLU A 108 3.39 0.61 -11.55
C GLU A 108 4.37 1.54 -12.26
N VAL A 109 3.87 2.61 -12.88
CA VAL A 109 4.71 3.64 -13.51
C VAL A 109 5.61 4.33 -12.48
N CYS A 110 5.09 4.64 -11.29
CA CYS A 110 5.87 5.22 -10.20
C CYS A 110 6.98 4.25 -9.76
N TRP A 111 6.63 3.00 -9.54
CA TRP A 111 7.58 1.96 -9.13
C TRP A 111 8.67 1.72 -10.19
N LEU A 112 8.35 1.78 -11.48
CA LEU A 112 9.31 1.63 -12.57
C LEU A 112 10.51 2.58 -12.43
N ILE A 113 10.28 3.79 -11.94
CA ILE A 113 11.31 4.81 -11.71
C ILE A 113 12.03 4.53 -10.39
N CYS A 114 11.29 4.32 -9.30
CA CYS A 114 11.85 4.14 -7.95
C CYS A 114 12.64 2.85 -7.77
N ARG A 115 12.24 1.77 -8.45
CA ARG A 115 12.83 0.43 -8.27
C ARG A 115 14.33 0.42 -8.54
N THR A 116 14.82 1.28 -9.43
CA THR A 116 16.25 1.38 -9.75
C THR A 116 17.12 1.76 -8.55
N ARG A 117 16.56 2.48 -7.57
CA ARG A 117 17.25 2.88 -6.34
C ARG A 117 17.17 1.84 -5.23
N TYR A 118 16.12 1.04 -5.22
CA TYR A 118 15.79 0.15 -4.10
C TYR A 118 15.98 -1.32 -4.38
N LEU A 119 15.96 -1.73 -5.65
CA LEU A 119 16.26 -3.08 -6.02
C LEU A 119 17.75 -3.38 -5.77
N PRO A 120 18.77 -2.63 -6.23
CA PRO A 120 20.18 -3.03 -6.16
C PRO A 120 20.78 -3.13 -4.74
N ARG A 121 20.36 -4.12 -3.95
CA ARG A 121 20.86 -4.44 -2.61
C ARG A 121 21.47 -5.83 -2.63
N ASP A 122 22.59 -5.98 -1.94
CA ASP A 122 23.17 -7.28 -1.64
C ASP A 122 22.28 -8.00 -0.61
N ASN A 123 21.99 -9.29 -0.82
CA ASN A 123 21.14 -10.14 0.04
C ASN A 123 19.66 -9.73 0.14
N ARG A 124 18.96 -9.59 -1.00
CA ARG A 124 17.51 -9.36 -1.00
C ARG A 124 16.75 -10.58 -0.49
N ILE A 125 15.82 -10.37 0.43
CA ILE A 125 14.92 -11.42 0.93
C ILE A 125 13.56 -11.34 0.24
N PHE A 126 13.06 -10.14 -0.01
CA PHE A 126 11.80 -9.92 -0.72
C PHE A 126 11.95 -10.08 -2.24
N SER A 127 10.98 -10.76 -2.87
CA SER A 127 10.84 -10.77 -4.32
C SER A 127 10.46 -9.39 -4.88
N ASP A 128 10.64 -9.19 -6.19
CA ASP A 128 10.33 -7.92 -6.85
C ASP A 128 8.84 -7.54 -6.67
N ASP A 129 7.93 -8.52 -6.68
CA ASP A 129 6.49 -8.34 -6.44
C ASP A 129 6.21 -7.94 -4.99
N SER A 130 6.83 -8.62 -4.02
CA SER A 130 6.74 -8.24 -2.59
C SER A 130 7.26 -6.83 -2.34
N MET A 131 8.37 -6.47 -2.99
CA MET A 131 8.94 -5.12 -2.88
C MET A 131 7.98 -4.05 -3.41
N PHE A 132 7.31 -4.33 -4.52
CA PHE A 132 6.27 -3.44 -5.03
C PHE A 132 5.10 -3.32 -4.04
N GLN A 133 4.63 -4.43 -3.47
CA GLN A 133 3.57 -4.41 -2.46
C GLN A 133 3.96 -3.62 -1.20
N ILE A 134 5.19 -3.80 -0.71
CA ILE A 134 5.69 -3.05 0.45
C ILE A 134 5.83 -1.56 0.12
N PHE A 135 6.29 -1.23 -1.09
CA PHE A 135 6.28 0.15 -1.59
C PHE A 135 4.88 0.73 -1.58
N ARG A 136 3.87 -0.01 -2.06
CA ARG A 136 2.47 0.42 -2.02
C ARG A 136 2.00 0.66 -0.58
N ILE A 137 2.25 -0.27 0.34
CA ILE A 137 1.88 -0.15 1.76
C ILE A 137 2.53 1.10 2.38
N PHE A 138 3.85 1.28 2.20
CA PHE A 138 4.55 2.49 2.62
C PHE A 138 3.87 3.73 2.07
N CYS A 139 3.43 3.65 0.81
CA CYS A 139 2.82 4.80 0.17
C CYS A 139 1.42 5.17 0.65
N VAL A 140 0.73 4.24 1.30
CA VAL A 140 -0.56 4.50 1.93
C VAL A 140 -0.39 5.13 3.30
N LEU A 141 0.57 4.61 4.06
CA LEU A 141 0.68 4.90 5.49
C LEU A 141 1.64 6.04 5.81
N ALA A 142 2.61 6.32 4.95
CA ALA A 142 3.58 7.37 5.23
C ALA A 142 2.98 8.77 4.99
N GLU A 143 3.44 9.71 5.81
CA GLU A 143 2.98 11.08 5.79
C GLU A 143 3.97 11.96 5.02
N LEU A 144 3.41 12.96 4.35
CA LEU A 144 4.19 14.01 3.72
C LEU A 144 4.47 15.12 4.73
N VAL A 145 5.74 15.34 5.02
CA VAL A 145 6.19 16.33 6.00
C VAL A 145 7.11 17.34 5.32
N PRO A 146 6.87 18.66 5.46
CA PRO A 146 7.82 19.66 4.98
C PRO A 146 9.15 19.57 5.74
N ASP A 147 10.26 19.85 5.07
CA ASP A 147 11.57 19.89 5.69
C ASP A 147 11.64 21.04 6.71
N GLN A 148 12.23 20.77 7.88
CA GLN A 148 12.31 21.73 8.99
C GLN A 148 13.03 23.01 8.63
N TYR A 149 13.91 22.99 7.63
CA TYR A 149 14.74 24.12 7.23
C TYR A 149 14.32 24.72 5.90
N ASN A 150 13.48 24.03 5.12
CA ASN A 150 13.03 24.50 3.81
C ASN A 150 11.59 24.05 3.53
N GLU A 151 10.64 24.97 3.67
CA GLU A 151 9.21 24.74 3.43
C GLU A 151 8.88 24.28 2.00
N ASN A 152 9.79 24.47 1.04
CA ASN A 152 9.63 24.01 -0.35
C ASN A 152 10.21 22.61 -0.60
N VAL A 153 10.85 22.01 0.39
CA VAL A 153 11.34 20.62 0.34
C VAL A 153 10.43 19.79 1.19
N TYR A 154 10.01 18.65 0.66
CA TYR A 154 9.16 17.72 1.37
C TYR A 154 9.88 16.39 1.57
N GLN A 155 9.47 15.66 2.59
CA GLN A 155 9.95 14.34 2.92
C GLN A 155 8.76 13.42 3.15
N VAL A 156 8.93 12.15 2.84
CA VAL A 156 7.93 11.13 3.17
C VAL A 156 8.42 10.28 4.32
N LEU A 157 7.61 10.22 5.37
CA LEU A 157 7.99 9.66 6.65
C LEU A 157 6.86 8.77 7.17
N LEU A 158 7.19 7.51 7.43
CA LEU A 158 6.30 6.54 8.07
C LEU A 158 6.47 6.61 9.58
N HIS A 159 5.35 6.73 10.29
CA HIS A 159 5.36 6.77 11.75
C HIS A 159 5.78 5.40 12.33
N PRO A 160 6.54 5.34 13.43
CA PRO A 160 7.00 4.07 14.01
C PRO A 160 5.91 3.08 14.39
N SER A 161 4.72 3.57 14.78
CA SER A 161 3.58 2.69 15.08
C SER A 161 3.18 1.84 13.87
N GLU A 162 3.18 2.42 12.67
CA GLU A 162 2.83 1.71 11.44
C GLU A 162 3.88 0.67 11.09
N VAL A 163 5.16 1.02 11.24
CA VAL A 163 6.26 0.07 11.07
C VAL A 163 6.12 -1.11 12.04
N CYS A 164 5.83 -0.83 13.31
CA CYS A 164 5.60 -1.86 14.33
C CYS A 164 4.46 -2.79 13.93
N ASN A 165 3.29 -2.23 13.61
CA ASN A 165 2.09 -2.98 13.24
C ASN A 165 2.34 -3.90 12.03
N ILE A 166 3.04 -3.41 11.02
CA ILE A 166 3.37 -4.19 9.82
C ILE A 166 4.38 -5.30 10.18
N ALA A 167 5.48 -4.96 10.84
CA ALA A 167 6.52 -5.92 11.18
C ALA A 167 6.00 -7.03 12.10
N GLN A 168 5.19 -6.67 13.09
CA GLN A 168 4.50 -7.61 13.99
C GLN A 168 3.49 -8.49 13.23
N SER A 169 2.73 -7.92 12.29
CA SER A 169 1.78 -8.68 11.48
C SER A 169 2.48 -9.69 10.58
N ILE A 170 3.64 -9.32 10.00
CA ILE A 170 4.47 -10.24 9.20
C ILE A 170 5.02 -11.35 10.10
N ALA A 171 5.68 -10.98 11.20
CA ALA A 171 6.26 -11.95 12.14
C ALA A 171 5.20 -12.93 12.67
N SER A 172 4.04 -12.44 13.11
CA SER A 172 2.96 -13.29 13.63
C SER A 172 2.41 -14.24 12.56
N SER A 173 2.32 -13.81 11.29
CA SER A 173 1.86 -14.67 10.20
C SER A 173 2.83 -15.82 9.91
N LEU A 174 4.12 -15.59 10.19
CA LEU A 174 5.20 -16.54 9.97
C LEU A 174 5.49 -17.38 11.23
N GLY A 175 4.76 -17.14 12.33
CA GLY A 175 5.00 -17.80 13.62
C GLY A 175 6.27 -17.35 14.33
N CYS A 176 6.85 -16.22 13.92
CA CYS A 176 8.06 -15.67 14.50
C CYS A 176 7.74 -14.79 15.71
N TYR A 177 8.68 -14.74 16.66
CA TYR A 177 8.61 -13.82 17.79
C TYR A 177 9.04 -12.41 17.36
N PHE A 178 8.27 -11.40 17.75
CA PHE A 178 8.60 -10.00 17.54
C PHE A 178 8.83 -9.32 18.89
N ASP A 179 10.05 -8.84 19.11
CA ASP A 179 10.41 -8.11 20.32
C ASP A 179 9.97 -6.63 20.21
N GLU A 180 8.82 -6.33 20.81
CA GLU A 180 8.26 -4.98 20.83
C GLU A 180 9.11 -3.98 21.64
N GLU A 181 9.79 -4.43 22.70
CA GLU A 181 10.61 -3.55 23.55
C GLU A 181 11.89 -3.11 22.83
N ASP A 182 12.54 -4.06 22.16
CA ASP A 182 13.70 -3.79 21.33
C ASP A 182 13.33 -2.91 20.12
N PHE A 183 12.18 -3.15 19.49
CA PHE A 183 11.68 -2.26 18.44
C PHE A 183 11.39 -0.85 18.97
N THR A 184 10.78 -0.74 20.16
CA THR A 184 10.50 0.56 20.79
C THR A 184 11.79 1.34 21.01
N SER A 185 12.85 0.69 21.48
CA SER A 185 14.17 1.31 21.68
C SER A 185 14.77 1.81 20.36
N LEU A 186 14.68 1.02 19.29
CA LEU A 186 15.11 1.43 17.95
C LEU A 186 14.29 2.61 17.41
N SER A 187 12.97 2.59 17.62
CA SER A 187 12.06 3.65 17.16
C SER A 187 12.37 5.02 17.78
N ILE A 188 12.73 5.04 19.07
CA ILE A 188 13.13 6.26 19.78
C ILE A 188 14.41 6.83 19.17
N SER A 189 15.36 5.96 18.80
CA SER A 189 16.62 6.40 18.20
C SER A 189 16.49 6.85 16.75
N MET A 190 15.62 6.21 15.96
CA MET A 190 15.49 6.49 14.52
C MET A 190 14.46 7.58 14.20
N GLY A 191 13.44 7.75 15.05
CA GLY A 191 12.29 8.59 14.75
C GLY A 191 11.47 8.02 13.60
N ASN A 192 10.93 8.89 12.74
CA ASN A 192 10.14 8.45 11.59
C ASN A 192 10.99 7.80 10.49
N PHE A 193 10.40 6.85 9.78
CA PHE A 193 11.10 6.00 8.82
C PHE A 193 10.92 6.48 7.38
N ARG A 194 12.01 6.57 6.62
CA ARG A 194 11.95 6.60 5.15
C ARG A 194 11.86 5.17 4.60
N PHE A 195 11.59 5.01 3.31
CA PHE A 195 11.38 3.69 2.73
C PHE A 195 12.56 2.73 2.92
N ALA A 196 13.80 3.15 2.65
CA ALA A 196 14.96 2.28 2.82
C ALA A 196 15.14 1.77 4.27
N PRO A 197 15.14 2.63 5.32
CA PRO A 197 15.09 2.19 6.71
C PRO A 197 13.91 1.28 7.05
N PHE A 198 12.72 1.55 6.51
CA PHE A 198 11.54 0.71 6.71
C PHE A 198 11.77 -0.72 6.20
N ILE A 199 12.29 -0.88 4.97
CA ILE A 199 12.61 -2.22 4.44
C ILE A 199 13.68 -2.92 5.29
N ALA A 200 14.72 -2.20 5.70
CA ALA A 200 15.79 -2.79 6.53
C ALA A 200 15.26 -3.33 7.87
N VAL A 201 14.27 -2.66 8.48
CA VAL A 201 13.60 -3.17 9.68
C VAL A 201 12.84 -4.46 9.37
N LEU A 202 12.08 -4.51 8.28
CA LEU A 202 11.35 -5.72 7.90
C LEU A 202 12.31 -6.89 7.66
N GLU A 203 13.42 -6.66 6.96
CA GLU A 203 14.43 -7.68 6.68
C GLU A 203 15.13 -8.17 7.96
N SER A 204 15.54 -7.26 8.84
CA SER A 204 16.33 -7.59 10.03
C SER A 204 15.53 -8.14 11.21
N ARG A 205 14.23 -7.84 11.31
CA ARG A 205 13.41 -8.22 12.48
C ARG A 205 12.43 -9.33 12.19
N CYS A 206 11.94 -9.43 10.94
CA CYS A 206 11.02 -10.50 10.59
C CYS A 206 11.76 -11.74 10.06
N LEU A 207 12.97 -11.62 9.50
CA LEU A 207 13.49 -12.62 8.56
C LEU A 207 14.85 -13.24 8.93
N ASN A 208 15.41 -12.97 10.12
CA ASN A 208 16.72 -13.51 10.51
C ASN A 208 16.77 -15.05 10.53
N GLU A 209 15.62 -15.73 10.59
CA GLU A 209 15.51 -17.19 10.69
C GLU A 209 14.59 -17.84 9.64
N ILE A 210 14.10 -17.07 8.65
CA ILE A 210 13.06 -17.54 7.73
C ILE A 210 13.67 -18.14 6.45
N SER A 211 13.31 -19.39 6.17
CA SER A 211 13.66 -20.10 4.93
C SER A 211 12.48 -20.23 3.95
N ASP A 212 11.25 -19.99 4.40
CA ASP A 212 10.05 -20.11 3.56
C ASP A 212 9.68 -18.75 2.93
N THR A 213 10.15 -18.56 1.70
CA THR A 213 9.86 -17.36 0.92
C THR A 213 8.40 -17.28 0.49
N VAL A 214 7.70 -18.41 0.34
CA VAL A 214 6.30 -18.44 -0.11
C VAL A 214 5.38 -17.94 1.00
N ALA A 215 5.62 -18.39 2.24
CA ALA A 215 4.87 -17.89 3.40
C ALA A 215 5.09 -16.38 3.60
N LEU A 216 6.31 -15.90 3.35
CA LEU A 216 6.64 -14.47 3.41
C LEU A 216 5.87 -13.66 2.37
N GLU A 217 5.90 -14.08 1.10
CA GLU A 217 5.16 -13.44 0.01
C GLU A 217 3.66 -13.38 0.31
N GLU A 218 3.09 -14.48 0.82
CA GLU A 218 1.68 -14.53 1.19
C GLU A 218 1.36 -13.61 2.37
N SER A 219 2.25 -13.48 3.35
CA SER A 219 2.07 -12.53 4.47
C SER A 219 2.07 -11.08 4.00
N VAL A 220 3.03 -10.70 3.15
CA VAL A 220 3.10 -9.36 2.55
C VAL A 220 1.86 -9.09 1.70
N ASN A 221 1.45 -10.06 0.88
CA ASN A 221 0.25 -9.95 0.06
C ASN A 221 -1.01 -9.75 0.90
N ASN A 222 -1.17 -10.45 2.02
CA ASN A 222 -2.31 -10.27 2.91
C ASN A 222 -2.38 -8.85 3.52
N ILE A 223 -1.23 -8.29 3.92
CA ILE A 223 -1.16 -6.90 4.42
C ILE A 223 -1.47 -5.92 3.28
N TYR A 224 -0.92 -6.14 2.09
CA TYR A 224 -1.19 -5.33 0.91
C TYR A 224 -2.67 -5.31 0.56
N GLN A 225 -3.33 -6.46 0.50
CA GLN A 225 -4.76 -6.59 0.24
C GLN A 225 -5.59 -5.85 1.29
N LYS A 226 -5.20 -5.92 2.57
CA LYS A 226 -5.90 -5.25 3.66
C LYS A 226 -5.75 -3.73 3.60
N ILE A 227 -4.53 -3.22 3.42
CA ILE A 227 -4.20 -1.79 3.55
C ILE A 227 -4.42 -1.04 2.24
N VAL A 228 -4.05 -1.63 1.10
CA VAL A 228 -4.06 -0.98 -0.22
C VAL A 228 -5.34 -1.29 -0.97
N GLU A 229 -5.84 -2.53 -0.91
CA GLU A 229 -7.08 -2.91 -1.61
C GLU A 229 -8.35 -2.80 -0.76
N ASP A 230 -8.22 -2.36 0.49
CA ASP A 230 -9.30 -2.28 1.48
C ASP A 230 -10.06 -3.61 1.66
N VAL A 231 -9.37 -4.75 1.55
CA VAL A 231 -10.02 -6.04 1.77
C VAL A 231 -10.30 -6.22 3.26
N ILE A 232 -11.58 -6.29 3.60
CA ILE A 232 -12.07 -6.47 4.97
C ILE A 232 -12.04 -7.95 5.36
N LYS A 233 -12.53 -8.83 4.47
CA LYS A 233 -12.61 -10.27 4.71
C LYS A 233 -12.61 -11.06 3.41
N LYS A 234 -11.91 -12.21 3.41
CA LYS A 234 -12.02 -13.24 2.37
C LYS A 234 -12.48 -14.56 2.97
N GLY A 235 -13.08 -15.42 2.15
CA GLY A 235 -13.46 -16.76 2.57
C GLY A 235 -14.53 -17.41 1.69
N PHE A 236 -14.74 -18.71 1.87
CA PHE A 236 -15.82 -19.40 1.18
C PHE A 236 -17.17 -19.09 1.80
N LEU A 237 -18.16 -18.84 0.94
CA LEU A 237 -19.56 -18.82 1.28
C LEU A 237 -20.34 -19.59 0.21
N THR A 238 -21.46 -20.17 0.60
CA THR A 238 -22.43 -20.69 -0.36
C THR A 238 -23.45 -19.61 -0.70
N LYS A 239 -23.76 -19.41 -1.98
CA LYS A 239 -24.75 -18.43 -2.43
C LYS A 239 -25.91 -19.14 -3.12
N LYS A 240 -27.13 -18.75 -2.78
CA LYS A 240 -28.33 -19.23 -3.45
C LYS A 240 -28.38 -18.68 -4.88
N GLY A 241 -28.60 -19.56 -5.85
CA GLY A 241 -28.85 -19.18 -7.24
C GLY A 241 -30.18 -18.42 -7.39
N TYR A 242 -30.22 -17.51 -8.37
CA TYR A 242 -31.42 -16.73 -8.66
C TYR A 242 -32.43 -17.53 -9.48
N ILE A 243 -31.98 -18.19 -10.54
CA ILE A 243 -32.82 -19.02 -11.44
C ILE A 243 -33.08 -20.38 -10.81
N PHE A 244 -32.00 -21.03 -10.32
CA PHE A 244 -32.09 -22.30 -9.64
C PHE A 244 -31.82 -22.09 -8.14
N PRO A 245 -32.73 -22.50 -7.24
CA PRO A 245 -32.61 -22.28 -5.80
C PRO A 245 -31.56 -23.18 -5.13
N THR A 246 -30.54 -23.60 -5.88
CA THR A 246 -29.39 -24.37 -5.40
C THR A 246 -28.39 -23.46 -4.71
N MET A 247 -27.84 -23.89 -3.58
CA MET A 247 -26.71 -23.24 -2.93
C MET A 247 -25.42 -23.70 -3.62
N ARG A 248 -24.57 -22.76 -4.04
CA ARG A 248 -23.26 -23.08 -4.63
C ARG A 248 -22.15 -22.33 -3.92
N GLU A 249 -21.06 -23.02 -3.64
CA GLU A 249 -19.88 -22.45 -2.99
C GLU A 249 -19.09 -21.56 -3.95
N TYR A 250 -18.62 -20.43 -3.43
CA TYR A 250 -17.73 -19.48 -4.10
C TYR A 250 -16.74 -18.88 -3.09
N TRP A 251 -15.61 -18.41 -3.59
CA TRP A 251 -14.68 -17.59 -2.82
C TRP A 251 -15.13 -16.13 -2.85
N PHE A 252 -15.41 -15.56 -1.69
CA PHE A 252 -15.87 -14.18 -1.54
C PHE A 252 -14.75 -13.27 -1.06
N VAL A 253 -14.69 -12.07 -1.63
CA VAL A 253 -13.80 -10.97 -1.24
C VAL A 253 -14.65 -9.75 -0.94
N LEU A 254 -14.65 -9.35 0.32
CA LEU A 254 -15.41 -8.23 0.84
C LEU A 254 -14.53 -6.98 0.90
N ARG A 255 -15.01 -5.91 0.26
CA ARG A 255 -14.43 -4.56 0.31
C ARG A 255 -15.53 -3.57 0.73
N PRO A 256 -15.18 -2.32 1.07
CA PRO A 256 -16.19 -1.27 1.21
C PRO A 256 -17.05 -1.18 -0.06
N SER A 257 -18.36 -1.07 0.10
CA SER A 257 -19.35 -0.92 -0.97
C SER A 257 -19.49 -2.10 -1.96
N GLU A 258 -18.68 -3.15 -1.87
CA GLU A 258 -18.79 -4.30 -2.78
C GLU A 258 -18.39 -5.64 -2.14
N LEU A 259 -19.14 -6.67 -2.49
CA LEU A 259 -18.84 -8.06 -2.17
C LEU A 259 -18.69 -8.85 -3.47
N THR A 260 -17.45 -9.12 -3.86
CA THR A 260 -17.12 -9.84 -5.10
C THR A 260 -16.97 -11.33 -4.84
N TYR A 261 -17.27 -12.18 -5.83
CA TYR A 261 -17.11 -13.63 -5.70
C TYR A 261 -16.54 -14.31 -6.95
N TYR A 262 -15.75 -15.36 -6.69
CA TYR A 262 -14.90 -16.07 -7.65
C TYR A 262 -15.12 -17.58 -7.57
N THR A 263 -14.71 -18.32 -8.60
CA THR A 263 -14.77 -19.80 -8.62
C THR A 263 -13.92 -20.44 -7.53
N GLY A 264 -12.79 -19.84 -7.20
CA GLY A 264 -11.83 -20.37 -6.24
C GLY A 264 -10.94 -19.29 -5.65
N ARG A 265 -10.04 -19.71 -4.75
CA ARG A 265 -9.16 -18.81 -3.97
C ARG A 265 -8.17 -18.02 -4.81
N ASN A 266 -7.90 -18.45 -6.04
CA ASN A 266 -6.96 -17.78 -6.94
C ASN A 266 -7.50 -16.48 -7.55
N GLU A 267 -8.78 -16.16 -7.32
CA GLU A 267 -9.43 -14.91 -7.76
C GLU A 267 -9.36 -14.65 -9.28
N LYS A 268 -9.12 -15.69 -10.09
CA LYS A 268 -8.96 -15.57 -11.56
C LYS A 268 -10.30 -15.46 -12.29
N ASP A 269 -11.30 -16.25 -11.90
CA ASP A 269 -12.60 -16.25 -12.57
C ASP A 269 -13.65 -15.52 -11.73
N ARG A 270 -13.77 -14.21 -11.92
CA ARG A 270 -14.83 -13.41 -11.29
C ARG A 270 -16.19 -13.87 -11.81
N ARG A 271 -17.08 -14.29 -10.91
CA ARG A 271 -18.45 -14.73 -11.24
C ARG A 271 -19.49 -13.65 -11.04
N GLY A 272 -19.24 -12.68 -10.17
CA GLY A 272 -20.08 -11.51 -10.03
C GLY A 272 -19.68 -10.61 -8.87
N SER A 273 -20.51 -9.60 -8.63
CA SER A 273 -20.41 -8.66 -7.52
C SER A 273 -21.77 -8.42 -6.89
N LEU A 274 -21.80 -8.11 -5.61
CA LEU A 274 -22.97 -7.66 -4.88
C LEU A 274 -22.64 -6.26 -4.36
N THR A 275 -23.42 -5.26 -4.76
CA THR A 275 -23.24 -3.89 -4.29
C THR A 275 -23.73 -3.77 -2.85
N LEU A 276 -22.88 -3.23 -1.98
CA LEU A 276 -23.21 -2.92 -0.60
C LEU A 276 -23.54 -1.44 -0.52
N GLU A 277 -24.76 -1.16 -0.12
CA GLU A 277 -25.28 0.20 0.01
C GLU A 277 -25.28 0.66 1.46
N PRO A 278 -25.33 1.98 1.70
CA PRO A 278 -25.36 2.51 3.05
C PRO A 278 -26.72 2.12 3.63
N ARG A 279 -26.71 1.27 4.66
CA ARG A 279 -27.90 0.63 5.28
C ARG A 279 -28.30 -0.72 4.69
N CYS A 280 -27.45 -1.40 3.94
CA CYS A 280 -27.64 -2.83 3.68
C CYS A 280 -27.86 -3.56 5.02
N LYS A 281 -29.03 -4.19 5.19
CA LYS A 281 -29.39 -4.90 6.41
C LYS A 281 -28.82 -6.32 6.33
N VAL A 282 -28.15 -6.75 7.39
CA VAL A 282 -27.57 -8.10 7.49
C VAL A 282 -28.27 -8.82 8.63
N GLU A 283 -28.97 -9.92 8.31
CA GLU A 283 -29.73 -10.70 9.29
C GLU A 283 -29.25 -12.15 9.36
N PRO A 284 -29.13 -12.73 10.57
CA PRO A 284 -28.86 -14.16 10.72
C PRO A 284 -30.11 -14.98 10.34
N LYS A 285 -29.89 -16.09 9.62
CA LYS A 285 -30.91 -17.10 9.29
C LYS A 285 -30.52 -18.46 9.88
N ALA A 286 -31.51 -19.32 10.11
CA ALA A 286 -31.31 -20.69 10.57
C ALA A 286 -30.37 -21.49 9.64
N GLY A 287 -29.63 -22.44 10.21
CA GLY A 287 -28.72 -23.33 9.47
C GLY A 287 -27.43 -22.67 8.97
N TYR A 288 -26.79 -21.84 9.81
CA TYR A 288 -25.55 -21.11 9.49
C TYR A 288 -25.66 -20.22 8.24
N LYS A 289 -26.78 -19.51 8.10
CA LYS A 289 -27.06 -18.65 6.95
C LYS A 289 -27.16 -17.18 7.34
N ILE A 290 -27.00 -16.32 6.35
CA ILE A 290 -27.05 -14.86 6.42
C ILE A 290 -27.97 -14.39 5.28
N LEU A 291 -28.85 -13.44 5.60
CA LEU A 291 -29.61 -12.67 4.63
C LEU A 291 -28.98 -11.29 4.51
N LEU A 292 -28.59 -10.92 3.28
CA LEU A 292 -28.07 -9.60 2.95
C LEU A 292 -29.12 -8.87 2.11
N HIS A 293 -29.74 -7.86 2.69
CA HIS A 293 -30.75 -7.03 2.02
C HIS A 293 -30.07 -5.85 1.32
N SER A 294 -30.14 -5.83 -0.01
CA SER A 294 -29.71 -4.72 -0.88
C SER A 294 -30.96 -4.10 -1.54
N SER A 295 -30.85 -2.88 -2.10
CA SER A 295 -31.95 -2.25 -2.85
C SER A 295 -32.46 -3.10 -4.00
N GLU A 296 -31.56 -3.82 -4.68
CA GLU A 296 -31.90 -4.65 -5.83
C GLU A 296 -32.66 -5.92 -5.42
N ARG A 297 -32.17 -6.59 -4.36
CA ARG A 297 -32.71 -7.86 -3.87
C ARG A 297 -32.09 -8.29 -2.54
N THR A 298 -32.69 -9.32 -1.95
CA THR A 298 -32.12 -10.04 -0.80
C THR A 298 -31.30 -11.25 -1.26
N TYR A 299 -30.08 -11.36 -0.73
CA TYR A 299 -29.14 -12.45 -0.99
C TYR A 299 -29.11 -13.42 0.18
N GLU A 300 -29.24 -14.72 -0.10
CA GLU A 300 -29.05 -15.79 0.90
C GLU A 300 -27.64 -16.38 0.76
N LEU A 301 -26.83 -16.19 1.80
CA LEU A 301 -25.47 -16.67 1.92
C LEU A 301 -25.38 -17.72 3.04
N GLY A 302 -24.66 -18.81 2.84
CA GLY A 302 -24.39 -19.84 3.85
C GLY A 302 -22.93 -19.88 4.24
N THR A 303 -22.66 -20.07 5.52
CA THR A 303 -21.33 -20.23 6.11
C THR A 303 -21.09 -21.69 6.52
N THR A 304 -19.84 -22.03 6.80
CA THR A 304 -19.43 -23.39 7.25
C THR A 304 -19.90 -23.71 8.66
N ASP A 305 -19.86 -22.72 9.55
CA ASP A 305 -20.11 -22.89 10.98
C ASP A 305 -20.62 -21.59 11.63
N HIS A 306 -20.93 -21.66 12.92
CA HIS A 306 -21.46 -20.54 13.69
C HIS A 306 -20.47 -19.37 13.85
N MET A 307 -19.19 -19.66 14.09
CA MET A 307 -18.16 -18.64 14.27
C MET A 307 -17.94 -17.88 12.94
N SER A 308 -17.80 -18.61 11.84
CA SER A 308 -17.73 -18.05 10.50
C SER A 308 -18.93 -17.17 10.19
N ARG A 309 -20.15 -17.58 10.59
CA ARG A 309 -21.36 -16.76 10.44
C ARG A 309 -21.23 -15.42 11.17
N LEU A 310 -20.84 -15.42 12.43
CA LEU A 310 -20.70 -14.18 13.22
C LEU A 310 -19.64 -13.25 12.63
N GLN A 311 -18.49 -13.80 12.22
CA GLN A 311 -17.44 -13.01 11.57
C GLN A 311 -17.92 -12.38 10.26
N TRP A 312 -18.64 -13.12 9.42
CA TRP A 312 -19.18 -12.59 8.18
C TRP A 312 -20.27 -11.55 8.41
N ILE A 313 -21.16 -11.74 9.40
CA ILE A 313 -22.15 -10.72 9.77
C ILE A 313 -21.47 -9.42 10.19
N SER A 314 -20.50 -9.50 11.11
CA SER A 314 -19.75 -8.32 11.59
C SER A 314 -19.02 -7.62 10.45
N ALA A 315 -18.34 -8.38 9.57
CA ALA A 315 -17.62 -7.81 8.45
C ALA A 315 -18.57 -7.14 7.43
N LEU A 316 -19.71 -7.76 7.11
CA LEU A 316 -20.71 -7.19 6.18
C LEU A 316 -21.36 -5.93 6.75
N GLN A 317 -21.62 -5.88 8.06
CA GLN A 317 -22.13 -4.69 8.73
C GLN A 317 -21.10 -3.56 8.66
N LEU A 318 -19.83 -3.84 8.98
CA LEU A 318 -18.74 -2.87 8.85
C LEU A 318 -18.62 -2.34 7.42
N ALA A 319 -18.64 -3.22 6.42
CA ALA A 319 -18.57 -2.82 5.01
C ALA A 319 -19.78 -1.97 4.58
N SER A 320 -20.98 -2.29 5.07
CA SER A 320 -22.22 -1.54 4.82
C SER A 320 -22.20 -0.15 5.47
N GLU A 321 -21.73 -0.02 6.71
CA GLU A 321 -21.60 1.26 7.40
C GLU A 321 -20.60 2.19 6.69
N HIS A 322 -19.54 1.62 6.13
CA HIS A 322 -18.52 2.35 5.41
C HIS A 322 -18.86 2.58 3.92
N SER A 323 -19.92 1.97 3.40
CA SER A 323 -20.29 2.06 1.98
C SER A 323 -20.83 3.44 1.55
N GLY A 324 -21.33 4.24 2.51
CA GLY A 324 -21.99 5.54 2.26
C GLY A 324 -21.14 6.77 2.45
N LYS A 325 -19.92 6.62 2.96
CA LYS A 325 -18.98 7.73 3.06
C LYS A 325 -18.33 8.07 1.71
N HIS A 326 -18.81 7.49 0.61
CA HIS A 326 -18.27 7.64 -0.73
C HIS A 326 -19.23 8.29 -1.75
N VAL A 327 -20.38 8.85 -1.34
CA VAL A 327 -21.09 9.86 -2.15
C VAL A 327 -20.37 11.18 -1.96
N PHE A 328 -19.18 11.30 -2.51
CA PHE A 328 -18.45 12.54 -2.45
C PHE A 328 -18.95 13.49 -3.55
N ASN A 329 -19.15 14.75 -3.18
CA ASN A 329 -19.57 15.83 -4.06
C ASN A 329 -18.47 16.12 -5.10
N TYR A 330 -18.73 15.77 -6.36
CA TYR A 330 -17.76 15.70 -7.47
C TYR A 330 -16.94 16.99 -7.75
N TYR A 331 -17.38 18.17 -7.27
CA TYR A 331 -16.61 19.41 -7.37
C TYR A 331 -15.55 19.57 -6.27
N HIS A 332 -15.85 19.10 -5.06
CA HIS A 332 -14.85 19.02 -3.99
C HIS A 332 -13.85 17.88 -4.28
N LEU A 333 -14.21 16.93 -5.14
CA LEU A 333 -13.35 15.85 -5.62
C LEU A 333 -12.52 16.17 -6.86
N LEU A 334 -12.87 17.11 -7.72
CA LEU A 334 -11.87 17.50 -8.73
C LEU A 334 -10.69 18.25 -8.08
N GLN A 335 -10.91 18.88 -6.92
CA GLN A 335 -9.86 19.45 -6.07
C GLN A 335 -9.27 18.47 -5.01
N MET A 336 -10.07 17.53 -4.45
CA MET A 336 -9.62 16.51 -3.47
C MET A 336 -9.42 15.09 -4.03
N PHE A 337 -9.95 14.68 -5.18
CA PHE A 337 -9.67 13.34 -5.75
C PHE A 337 -8.35 13.33 -6.50
N VAL A 338 -8.06 14.37 -7.28
CA VAL A 338 -6.77 14.45 -7.99
C VAL A 338 -5.60 14.69 -7.01
N LEU A 339 -5.88 15.15 -5.78
CA LEU A 339 -4.86 15.51 -4.78
C LEU A 339 -5.01 14.91 -3.38
N ASP A 340 -6.08 14.16 -3.09
CA ASP A 340 -6.39 13.63 -1.74
C ASP A 340 -6.90 12.17 -1.78
N LYS A 341 -7.34 11.59 -2.92
CA LYS A 341 -7.52 10.12 -3.08
C LYS A 341 -6.47 9.49 -4.01
N ILE A 342 -5.92 10.29 -4.93
CA ILE A 342 -4.52 10.16 -5.37
C ILE A 342 -3.54 10.48 -4.21
N CYS A 343 -4.03 10.88 -3.03
CA CYS A 343 -3.22 11.14 -1.84
C CYS A 343 -3.79 10.61 -0.51
N PHE A 344 -4.67 9.61 -0.47
CA PHE A 344 -4.96 8.89 0.79
C PHE A 344 -4.44 7.44 0.76
N SER A 345 -3.83 7.07 -0.37
CA SER A 345 -3.14 5.79 -0.63
C SER A 345 -2.04 5.96 -1.71
N PRO A 346 -1.97 7.14 -2.38
CA PRO A 346 -0.74 7.57 -3.08
C PRO A 346 -0.12 8.88 -2.57
N ARG A 347 -0.34 9.26 -1.28
CA ARG A 347 0.24 10.47 -0.63
C ARG A 347 1.78 10.52 -0.72
N VAL A 348 2.35 9.40 -1.13
CA VAL A 348 3.74 9.03 -1.13
C VAL A 348 4.16 8.35 -2.43
N MET A 349 3.29 7.85 -3.32
CA MET A 349 3.78 7.16 -4.54
C MET A 349 4.37 8.15 -5.54
N ILE A 350 3.57 9.16 -5.88
CA ILE A 350 4.05 10.26 -6.72
C ILE A 350 5.08 11.10 -5.95
N PHE A 351 4.97 11.14 -4.61
CA PHE A 351 5.84 11.94 -3.76
C PHE A 351 7.19 11.31 -3.43
N GLU A 352 7.29 9.99 -3.26
CA GLU A 352 8.56 9.27 -3.23
C GLU A 352 9.13 9.26 -4.62
N VAL A 353 8.37 9.08 -5.70
CA VAL A 353 8.94 9.33 -7.04
C VAL A 353 9.51 10.75 -7.06
N ILE A 354 8.77 11.78 -6.67
CA ILE A 354 9.27 13.16 -6.67
C ILE A 354 10.39 13.45 -5.64
N ILE A 355 10.47 12.79 -4.48
CA ILE A 355 11.48 12.98 -3.41
C ILE A 355 12.67 12.03 -3.55
N ILE A 356 12.51 10.90 -4.23
CA ILE A 356 13.59 10.02 -4.69
C ILE A 356 14.28 10.63 -5.88
N ILE A 357 13.48 11.32 -6.70
CA ILE A 357 13.95 12.19 -7.76
C ILE A 357 14.66 13.39 -7.10
N ILE A 358 13.97 14.36 -6.45
CA ILE A 358 14.58 15.55 -5.79
C ILE A 358 15.78 15.22 -4.89
#